data_AF-A0A2V8SY00-F1
#
_entry.id   AF-A0A2V8SY00-F1
#
_cell.length_a   1.000
_cell.length_b   1.000
_cell.length_c   1.000
_cell.angle_alpha   90.00
_cell.angle_beta   90.00
_cell.angle_gamma   90.00
#
_symmetry.space_group_name_H-M   'P 1'
#
loop_
_entity.id
_entity.type
_entity.pdbx_description
1 polymer ?
#
loop_
_entity_poly.entity_id
_entity_poly.type
_entity_poly.pdbx_seq_one_letter_code
_entity_poly.pdbx_strand_id
1 'polypeptide(L)'
;PNLLASRRAANEASGISTLRTIGTSESTYSSTIGFGAYGTLAQLSTAQLVDTSISNTTAAAPKSGYFYGIQNAGAGGYNSAAAPATSSTGTRNFASDEAGVIYANTGSAGALDYTTTGQKPIGN
;
A
#
# COMPACT_ATOMS: atom_id res chain seq x y z
N PRO A 1 -15.71 -25.33 4.63
CA PRO A 1 -14.67 -24.37 4.17
C PRO A 1 -15.31 -23.21 3.39
N ASN A 2 -15.09 -21.96 3.79
CA ASN A 2 -15.71 -20.78 3.17
C ASN A 2 -14.77 -20.17 2.12
N LEU A 3 -15.04 -20.43 0.83
CA LEU A 3 -14.25 -19.94 -0.30
C LEU A 3 -14.06 -18.41 -0.30
N LEU A 4 -15.05 -17.65 0.19
CA LEU A 4 -14.96 -16.19 0.26
C LEU A 4 -13.91 -15.74 1.28
N ALA A 5 -13.85 -16.42 2.43
CA ALA A 5 -12.85 -16.14 3.46
C ALA A 5 -11.43 -16.42 2.94
N SER A 6 -11.24 -17.55 2.24
CA SER A 6 -9.96 -17.89 1.62
C SER A 6 -9.54 -16.86 0.56
N ARG A 7 -10.47 -16.38 -0.27
CA ARG A 7 -10.19 -15.34 -1.27
C ARG A 7 -9.78 -14.02 -0.64
N ARG A 8 -10.50 -13.58 0.40
CA ARG A 8 -10.15 -12.36 1.15
C ARG A 8 -8.75 -12.44 1.76
N ALA A 9 -8.39 -13.58 2.36
CA ALA A 9 -7.05 -13.79 2.92
C ALA A 9 -5.95 -13.72 1.85
N ALA A 10 -6.17 -14.31 0.67
CA ALA A 10 -5.23 -14.24 -0.45
C ALA A 10 -5.09 -12.81 -1.00
N ASN A 11 -6.19 -12.05 -1.08
CA ASN A 11 -6.18 -10.66 -1.48
C ASN A 11 -5.45 -9.78 -0.46
N GLU A 12 -5.69 -9.97 0.83
CA GLU A 12 -4.99 -9.28 1.93
C GLU A 12 -3.48 -9.53 1.85
N ALA A 13 -3.06 -10.79 1.67
CA ALA A 13 -1.65 -11.13 1.49
C ALA A 13 -1.04 -10.44 0.25
N SER A 14 -1.79 -10.34 -0.84
CA SER A 14 -1.35 -9.64 -2.07
C SER A 14 -1.20 -8.13 -1.84
N GLY A 15 -2.12 -7.52 -1.09
CA GLY A 15 -2.06 -6.11 -0.71
C GLY A 15 -0.83 -5.80 0.14
N ILE A 16 -0.56 -6.63 1.16
CA ILE A 16 0.62 -6.51 2.02
C ILE A 16 1.91 -6.64 1.21
N SER A 17 1.98 -7.65 0.32
CA SER A 17 3.15 -7.83 -0.56
C SER A 17 3.40 -6.60 -1.44
N THR A 18 2.34 -6.01 -1.99
CA THR A 18 2.43 -4.81 -2.82
C THR A 18 2.93 -3.59 -2.03
N LEU A 19 2.54 -3.44 -0.75
CA LEU A 19 3.09 -2.40 0.12
C LEU A 19 4.60 -2.58 0.35
N ARG A 20 5.09 -3.82 0.49
CA ARG A 20 6.55 -4.08 0.57
C ARG A 20 7.26 -3.70 -0.72
N THR A 21 6.66 -3.97 -1.87
CA THR A 21 7.18 -3.50 -3.17
C THR A 21 7.26 -1.97 -3.18
N ILE A 22 6.18 -1.27 -2.80
CA ILE A 22 6.14 0.19 -2.73
C ILE A 22 7.27 0.72 -1.83
N GLY A 23 7.45 0.16 -0.62
CA GLY A 23 8.53 0.61 0.27
C GLY A 23 9.93 0.40 -0.29
N THR A 24 10.16 -0.69 -1.03
CA THR A 24 11.44 -0.94 -1.72
C THR A 24 11.66 0.07 -2.86
N SER A 25 10.60 0.38 -3.61
CA SER A 25 10.61 1.40 -4.67
C SER A 25 10.88 2.79 -4.11
N GLU A 26 10.28 3.14 -2.97
CA GLU A 26 10.52 4.39 -2.24
C GLU A 26 11.98 4.51 -1.77
N SER A 27 12.54 3.45 -1.18
CA SER A 27 13.96 3.42 -0.80
C SER A 27 14.89 3.61 -2.00
N THR A 28 14.54 3.02 -3.16
CA THR A 28 15.31 3.17 -4.40
C THR A 28 15.18 4.60 -4.94
N TYR A 29 13.98 5.16 -4.95
CA TYR A 29 13.71 6.53 -5.39
C TYR A 29 14.54 7.52 -4.58
N SER A 30 14.44 7.46 -3.25
CA SER A 30 15.18 8.33 -2.32
C SER A 30 16.70 8.26 -2.54
N SER A 31 17.24 7.06 -2.76
CA SER A 31 18.69 6.84 -2.94
C SER A 31 19.22 7.22 -4.33
N THR A 32 18.35 7.50 -5.30
CA THR A 32 18.75 7.70 -6.71
C THR A 32 18.35 9.07 -7.23
N ILE A 33 17.08 9.25 -7.60
CA ILE A 33 16.55 10.44 -8.26
C ILE A 33 15.81 11.38 -7.30
N GLY A 34 15.48 10.90 -6.11
CA GLY A 34 14.78 11.64 -5.07
C GLY A 34 15.70 12.52 -4.21
N PHE A 35 17.03 12.36 -4.32
CA PHE A 35 18.02 13.12 -3.54
C PHE A 35 17.72 13.11 -2.03
N GLY A 36 17.38 11.94 -1.48
CA GLY A 36 16.97 11.74 -0.09
C GLY A 36 15.47 11.94 0.17
N ALA A 37 14.71 12.49 -0.78
CA ALA A 37 13.25 12.60 -0.68
C ALA A 37 12.53 11.38 -1.24
N TYR A 38 11.37 11.08 -0.66
CA TYR A 38 10.45 10.05 -1.11
C TYR A 38 9.48 10.57 -2.18
N GLY A 39 8.91 9.65 -2.97
CA GLY A 39 8.10 9.93 -4.15
C GLY A 39 6.60 9.70 -3.94
N THR A 40 5.80 10.31 -4.80
CA THR A 40 4.40 9.92 -4.98
C THR A 40 4.32 8.64 -5.82
N LEU A 41 3.19 7.95 -5.76
CA LEU A 41 2.97 6.73 -6.54
C LEU A 41 3.09 6.97 -8.06
N ALA A 42 2.72 8.18 -8.52
CA ALA A 42 2.92 8.62 -9.90
C ALA A 42 4.41 8.81 -10.24
N GLN A 43 5.18 9.44 -9.36
CA GLN A 43 6.63 9.62 -9.54
C GLN A 43 7.38 8.29 -9.57
N LEU A 44 7.04 7.35 -8.68
CA LEU A 44 7.59 5.99 -8.72
C LEU A 44 7.28 5.29 -10.05
N SER A 45 6.08 5.49 -10.58
CA SER A 45 5.67 4.89 -11.86
C SER A 45 6.41 5.52 -13.04
N THR A 46 6.54 6.84 -13.07
CA THR A 46 7.35 7.56 -14.07
C THR A 46 8.82 7.12 -14.03
N ALA A 47 9.35 6.86 -12.83
CA ALA A 47 10.70 6.33 -12.62
C ALA A 47 10.84 4.83 -12.92
N GLN A 48 9.77 4.15 -13.34
CA GLN A 48 9.71 2.70 -13.61
C GLN A 48 10.07 1.84 -12.39
N LEU A 49 9.86 2.37 -11.18
CA LEU A 49 10.09 1.65 -9.93
C LEU A 49 8.84 0.89 -9.46
N VAL A 50 7.65 1.24 -9.96
CA VAL A 50 6.41 0.48 -9.80
C VAL A 50 5.66 0.40 -11.13
N ASP A 51 4.95 -0.70 -11.33
CA ASP A 51 4.15 -0.93 -12.53
C ASP A 51 2.81 -0.15 -12.51
N THR A 52 2.28 0.14 -13.69
CA THR A 52 1.00 0.84 -13.87
C THR A 52 -0.20 0.11 -13.26
N SER A 53 -0.13 -1.22 -13.12
CA SER A 53 -1.15 -2.01 -12.41
C SER A 53 -1.18 -1.78 -10.91
N ILE A 54 -0.20 -1.07 -10.33
CA ILE A 54 -0.19 -0.61 -8.94
C ILE A 54 -0.53 0.89 -8.90
N SER A 55 0.16 1.70 -9.71
CA SER A 55 0.04 3.16 -9.65
C SER A 55 -1.30 3.72 -10.10
N ASN A 56 -2.01 3.00 -10.99
CA ASN A 56 -3.34 3.39 -11.47
C ASN A 56 -4.49 2.70 -10.72
N THR A 57 -4.21 1.99 -9.62
CA THR A 57 -5.28 1.32 -8.87
C THR A 57 -6.22 2.33 -8.25
N THR A 58 -7.51 2.01 -8.29
CA THR A 58 -8.57 2.77 -7.60
C THR A 58 -9.54 1.79 -6.96
N ALA A 59 -10.45 2.27 -6.13
CA ALA A 59 -11.52 1.42 -5.60
C ALA A 59 -12.36 0.76 -6.71
N ALA A 60 -12.48 1.41 -7.88
CA ALA A 60 -13.19 0.87 -9.04
C ALA A 60 -12.34 -0.08 -9.91
N ALA A 61 -11.01 0.03 -9.84
CA ALA A 61 -10.07 -0.80 -10.59
C ALA A 61 -8.94 -1.33 -9.67
N PRO A 62 -9.26 -2.26 -8.74
CA PRO A 62 -8.28 -2.78 -7.81
C PRO A 62 -7.38 -3.86 -8.44
N LYS A 63 -6.15 -3.97 -7.95
CA LYS A 63 -5.26 -5.10 -8.21
C LYS A 63 -5.45 -6.14 -7.10
N SER A 64 -5.89 -7.34 -7.48
CA SER A 64 -6.17 -8.42 -6.51
C SER A 64 -7.14 -8.00 -5.39
N GLY A 65 -8.12 -7.16 -5.73
CA GLY A 65 -9.13 -6.68 -4.77
C GLY A 65 -8.70 -5.56 -3.84
N TYR A 66 -7.45 -5.08 -3.96
CA TYR A 66 -6.90 -3.95 -3.21
C TYR A 66 -6.47 -2.81 -4.15
N PHE A 67 -6.47 -1.59 -3.61
CA PHE A 67 -5.91 -0.40 -4.27
C PHE A 67 -5.01 0.35 -3.30
N TYR A 68 -4.13 1.18 -3.85
CA TYR A 68 -2.98 1.71 -3.11
C TYR A 68 -2.88 3.22 -3.25
N GLY A 69 -2.21 3.84 -2.30
CA GLY A 69 -1.86 5.25 -2.39
C GLY A 69 -0.65 5.60 -1.53
N ILE A 70 -0.05 6.75 -1.85
CA ILE A 70 1.03 7.36 -1.07
C ILE A 70 0.64 8.80 -0.79
N GLN A 71 0.88 9.26 0.44
CA GLN A 71 0.71 10.64 0.86
C GLN A 71 1.95 11.14 1.62
N ASN A 72 2.04 12.45 1.81
CA ASN A 72 3.12 13.12 2.54
C ASN A 72 4.54 12.79 2.02
N ALA A 73 4.65 12.37 0.77
CA ALA A 73 5.94 12.04 0.17
C ALA A 73 6.85 13.26 0.06
N GLY A 74 8.07 13.15 0.57
CA GLY A 74 9.10 14.16 0.44
C GLY A 74 10.30 13.86 1.32
N ALA A 75 11.10 14.88 1.63
CA ALA A 75 12.28 14.73 2.49
C ALA A 75 11.94 14.34 3.95
N GLY A 76 10.69 14.55 4.37
CA GLY A 76 10.22 14.23 5.72
C GLY A 76 9.70 12.80 5.91
N GLY A 77 9.67 11.98 4.85
CA GLY A 77 9.11 10.62 4.89
C GLY A 77 8.02 10.41 3.85
N TYR A 78 7.24 9.34 4.04
CA TYR A 78 6.02 9.06 3.28
C TYR A 78 5.08 8.17 4.09
N ASN A 79 3.79 8.19 3.77
CA ASN A 79 2.86 7.16 4.24
C ASN A 79 2.24 6.47 3.04
N SER A 80 2.25 5.14 3.03
CA SER A 80 1.58 4.33 2.03
C SER A 80 0.42 3.57 2.66
N ALA A 81 -0.61 3.30 1.85
CA ALA A 81 -1.77 2.55 2.30
C ALA A 81 -2.28 1.61 1.23
N ALA A 82 -2.93 0.53 1.67
CA ALA A 82 -3.68 -0.41 0.87
C ALA A 82 -5.07 -0.62 1.49
N ALA A 83 -6.12 -0.51 0.69
CA ALA A 83 -7.49 -0.76 1.12
C ALA A 83 -8.20 -1.74 0.18
N PRO A 84 -9.11 -2.57 0.69
CA PRO A 84 -9.92 -3.42 -0.16
C PRO A 84 -10.93 -2.55 -0.91
N ALA A 85 -11.13 -2.81 -2.21
CA ALA A 85 -12.12 -2.10 -3.00
C ALA A 85 -13.55 -2.24 -2.44
N THR A 86 -13.89 -3.43 -1.92
CA THR A 86 -15.18 -3.69 -1.27
C THR A 86 -14.99 -4.62 -0.08
N SER A 87 -15.98 -4.69 0.81
CA SER A 87 -15.96 -5.66 1.91
C SER A 87 -15.92 -7.12 1.43
N SER A 88 -16.27 -7.40 0.17
CA SER A 88 -16.16 -8.74 -0.40
C SER A 88 -14.72 -9.13 -0.76
N THR A 89 -13.86 -8.14 -1.06
CA THR A 89 -12.48 -8.38 -1.51
C THR A 89 -11.46 -8.40 -0.36
N GLY A 90 -11.77 -7.81 0.79
CA GLY A 90 -10.96 -7.86 2.00
C GLY A 90 -11.68 -7.27 3.20
N THR A 91 -11.09 -7.40 4.38
CA THR A 91 -11.70 -6.94 5.65
C THR A 91 -10.88 -5.91 6.41
N ARG A 92 -9.62 -5.71 5.99
CA ARG A 92 -8.67 -4.84 6.68
C ARG A 92 -7.99 -3.90 5.70
N ASN A 93 -7.65 -2.73 6.19
CA ASN A 93 -6.73 -1.81 5.53
C ASN A 93 -5.32 -2.08 6.06
N PHE A 94 -4.32 -1.67 5.28
CA PHE A 94 -2.93 -1.74 5.68
C PHE A 94 -2.25 -0.42 5.42
N ALA A 95 -1.35 -0.02 6.31
CA ALA A 95 -0.55 1.19 6.17
C ALA A 95 0.92 0.90 6.45
N SER A 96 1.82 1.65 5.84
CA SER A 96 3.23 1.65 6.19
C SER A 96 3.84 3.04 5.97
N ASP A 97 5.05 3.22 6.45
CA ASP A 97 5.83 4.45 6.32
C ASP A 97 7.30 4.12 6.03
N GLU A 98 8.17 5.14 6.08
CA GLU A 98 9.60 4.98 5.84
C GLU A 98 10.32 4.07 6.83
N ALA A 99 9.73 3.79 8.00
CA ALA A 99 10.28 2.80 8.94
C ALA A 99 10.11 1.35 8.44
N GLY A 100 9.31 1.13 7.39
CA GLY A 100 9.13 -0.15 6.72
C GLY A 100 8.23 -1.14 7.47
N VAL A 101 7.64 -0.73 8.59
CA VAL A 101 6.67 -1.54 9.34
C VAL A 101 5.30 -1.41 8.70
N ILE A 102 4.64 -2.54 8.43
CA ILE A 102 3.26 -2.55 7.96
C ILE A 102 2.34 -2.75 9.16
N TYR A 103 1.26 -1.98 9.19
CA TYR A 103 0.22 -2.00 10.22
C TYR A 103 -1.11 -2.44 9.61
N ALA A 104 -1.90 -3.21 10.36
CA ALA A 104 -3.26 -3.55 9.98
C ALA A 104 -4.26 -2.64 10.70
N ASN A 105 -5.16 -2.04 9.92
CA ASN A 105 -6.14 -1.05 10.36
C ASN A 105 -7.58 -1.58 10.14
N THR A 106 -8.52 -1.04 10.91
CA THR A 106 -9.95 -1.37 10.83
C THR A 106 -10.77 -0.41 9.95
N GLY A 107 -10.08 0.31 9.04
CA GLY A 107 -10.71 1.25 8.11
C GLY A 107 -11.77 0.62 7.19
N SER A 108 -12.63 1.48 6.65
CA SER A 108 -13.68 1.08 5.71
C SER A 108 -13.12 0.65 4.36
N ALA A 109 -13.72 -0.38 3.76
CA ALA A 109 -13.46 -0.71 2.36
C ALA A 109 -13.78 0.48 1.44
N GLY A 110 -13.02 0.62 0.35
CA GLY A 110 -13.16 1.71 -0.61
C GLY A 110 -12.49 3.02 -0.18
N ALA A 111 -11.89 3.10 1.02
CA ALA A 111 -11.14 4.25 1.48
C ALA A 111 -9.76 3.83 2.02
N LEU A 112 -8.70 4.55 1.63
CA LEU A 112 -7.36 4.33 2.16
C LEU A 112 -7.27 4.86 3.60
N ASP A 113 -6.60 4.10 4.46
CA ASP A 113 -6.26 4.51 5.82
C ASP A 113 -4.74 4.40 5.97
N TYR A 114 -4.10 5.54 6.20
CA TYR A 114 -2.64 5.70 6.24
C TYR A 114 -2.09 5.70 7.67
N THR A 115 -2.91 5.37 8.66
CA THR A 115 -2.51 5.43 10.07
C THR A 115 -1.47 4.35 10.39
N THR A 116 -0.26 4.75 10.80
CA THR A 116 0.79 3.83 11.28
C THR A 116 1.01 3.90 12.80
N THR A 117 0.43 4.90 13.48
CA THR A 117 0.57 5.08 14.94
C THR A 117 -0.52 4.35 15.71
N GLY A 118 -0.14 3.60 16.76
CA GLY A 118 -1.07 2.93 17.67
C GLY A 118 -1.80 1.72 17.06
N GLN A 119 -1.41 1.31 15.86
CA GLN A 119 -2.00 0.18 15.13
C GLN A 119 -1.22 -1.11 15.38
N LYS A 120 -1.83 -2.26 15.07
CA LYS A 120 -1.16 -3.56 15.23
C LYS A 120 -0.15 -3.77 14.09
N PRO A 121 1.15 -3.88 14.37
CA PRO A 121 2.12 -4.25 13.35
C PRO A 121 1.84 -5.66 12.85
N ILE A 122 1.95 -5.87 11.55
CA ILE A 122 1.94 -7.20 10.94
C ILE A 122 3.38 -7.61 10.68
N GLY A 123 3.75 -8.79 11.19
CA GLY A 123 5.11 -9.31 11.08
C GLY A 123 5.55 -9.47 9.63
N ASN A 124 6.84 -9.24 9.40
CA ASN A 124 7.52 -9.50 8.13
C ASN A 124 7.52 -11.00 7.80
#